data_AF-A0A7Z0M6H7-F1
#
_entry.id   AF-A0A7Z0M6H7-F1
#
_cell.length_a   1.000
_cell.length_b   1.000
_cell.length_c   1.000
_cell.angle_alpha   90.00
_cell.angle_beta   90.00
_cell.angle_gamma   90.00
#
_symmetry.space_group_name_H-M   'P 1'
#
loop_
_entity.id
_entity.type
_entity.pdbx_description
1 polymer ?
#
loop_
_entity_poly.entity_id
_entity_poly.type
_entity_poly.pdbx_seq_one_letter_code
_entity_poly.pdbx_strand_id
1 'polypeptide(L)'
;MNWGEVTGLLTVVGALLGVGHKIISELRANSHKNNQIMEDLAEVKSGVSEIQESALKNSSGLKTLHSYRLAHDMKADIMRGYTTLDRKLAMAKLFESYKNLGGNGEIESLYHEFSELPLKEEDHETK
;
A
#
# COMPACT_ATOMS: atom_id res chain seq x y z
N MET A 1 -66.60 31.44 -26.33
CA MET A 1 -65.40 30.81 -25.73
C MET A 1 -65.20 29.47 -26.42
N ASN A 2 -64.05 29.26 -27.08
CA ASN A 2 -63.76 28.00 -27.77
C ASN A 2 -63.26 26.96 -26.76
N TRP A 3 -64.14 26.05 -26.33
CA TRP A 3 -63.81 25.04 -25.31
C TRP A 3 -62.75 24.04 -25.75
N GLY A 4 -62.61 23.78 -27.06
CA GLY A 4 -61.57 22.89 -27.59
C GLY A 4 -60.15 23.42 -27.33
N GLU A 5 -59.93 24.71 -27.59
CA GLU A 5 -58.65 25.38 -27.33
C GLU A 5 -58.30 25.38 -25.83
N VAL A 6 -59.29 25.62 -24.96
CA VAL A 6 -59.10 25.60 -23.50
C VAL A 6 -58.68 24.20 -23.01
N THR A 7 -59.34 23.15 -23.50
CA THR A 7 -58.98 21.77 -23.11
C THR A 7 -57.59 21.36 -23.58
N GLY A 8 -57.20 21.74 -24.81
CA GLY A 8 -55.86 21.46 -25.33
C GLY A 8 -54.75 22.12 -24.51
N LEU A 9 -54.95 23.38 -24.09
CA LEU A 9 -54.00 24.08 -23.22
C LEU A 9 -53.85 23.40 -21.86
N LEU A 10 -54.96 22.98 -21.23
CA LEU A 10 -54.92 22.27 -19.95
C LEU A 10 -54.15 20.95 -20.02
N THR A 11 -54.32 20.19 -21.10
CA THR A 11 -53.57 18.93 -21.30
C THR A 11 -52.08 19.18 -21.42
N VAL A 12 -51.65 20.20 -22.19
CA VAL A 12 -50.23 20.56 -22.34
C VAL A 12 -49.64 21.01 -21.00
N VAL A 13 -50.36 21.83 -20.23
CA VAL A 13 -49.92 22.27 -18.90
C VAL A 13 -49.76 21.08 -17.95
N GLY A 14 -50.70 20.14 -17.93
CA GLY A 14 -50.61 18.92 -17.13
C GLY A 14 -49.40 18.06 -17.49
N ALA A 15 -49.12 17.89 -18.78
CA ALA A 15 -47.94 17.16 -19.26
C ALA A 15 -46.63 17.84 -18.82
N LEU A 16 -46.54 19.17 -18.94
CA LEU A 16 -45.36 19.94 -18.50
C LEU A 16 -45.14 19.83 -16.98
N LEU A 17 -46.20 19.89 -16.18
CA LEU A 17 -46.12 19.69 -14.73
C LEU A 17 -45.64 18.28 -14.38
N GLY A 18 -46.12 17.26 -15.09
CA GLY A 18 -45.68 15.87 -14.91
C GLY A 18 -44.19 15.70 -15.20
N VAL A 19 -43.69 16.28 -16.29
CA VAL A 19 -42.25 16.29 -16.63
C VAL A 19 -41.46 17.05 -15.56
N GLY A 20 -41.94 18.22 -15.12
CA GLY A 20 -41.29 19.00 -14.05
C GLY A 20 -41.18 18.22 -12.74
N HIS A 21 -42.24 17.52 -12.33
CA HIS A 21 -42.24 16.68 -11.14
C HIS A 21 -41.20 15.54 -11.27
N LYS A 22 -41.14 14.87 -12.43
CA LYS A 22 -40.17 13.81 -12.69
C LYS A 22 -38.73 14.32 -12.58
N ILE A 23 -38.41 15.45 -13.21
CA ILE A 23 -37.07 16.08 -13.13
C ILE A 23 -36.69 16.39 -11.68
N ILE A 24 -37.60 16.98 -10.89
CA ILE A 24 -37.35 17.29 -9.47
C ILE A 24 -37.09 16.02 -8.66
N SER A 25 -37.84 14.94 -8.94
CA SER A 25 -37.66 13.66 -8.24
C SER A 25 -36.29 13.02 -8.55
N GLU A 26 -35.86 13.06 -9.81
CA GLU A 26 -34.57 12.54 -10.24
C GLU A 26 -33.41 13.38 -9.69
N LEU A 27 -33.56 14.72 -9.66
CA LEU A 27 -32.59 15.62 -9.03
C LEU A 27 -32.43 15.33 -7.54
N ARG A 28 -33.53 15.09 -6.81
CA ARG A 28 -33.46 14.71 -5.39
C ARG A 28 -32.77 13.36 -5.20
N ALA A 29 -33.09 12.36 -6.02
CA ALA A 29 -32.46 11.05 -5.97
C ALA A 29 -30.96 11.13 -6.26
N ASN A 30 -30.56 11.91 -7.27
CA ASN A 30 -29.16 12.13 -7.59
C ASN A 30 -28.42 12.88 -6.49
N SER A 31 -29.04 13.90 -5.90
CA SER A 31 -28.48 14.62 -4.75
C SER A 31 -28.21 13.67 -3.58
N HIS A 32 -29.16 12.79 -3.27
CA HIS A 32 -28.98 11.79 -2.22
C HIS A 32 -27.85 10.80 -2.53
N LYS A 33 -27.79 10.28 -3.76
CA LYS A 33 -26.69 9.40 -4.19
C LYS A 33 -25.34 10.10 -4.09
N ASN A 34 -25.25 11.37 -4.48
CA ASN A 34 -24.02 12.14 -4.36
C ASN A 34 -23.58 12.30 -2.90
N ASN A 35 -24.52 12.53 -1.98
CA ASN A 35 -24.19 12.62 -0.55
C ASN A 35 -23.66 11.28 -0.01
N GLN A 36 -24.28 10.16 -0.38
CA GLN A 36 -23.77 8.83 0.01
C GLN A 36 -22.38 8.57 -0.55
N ILE A 37 -22.14 8.89 -1.83
CA ILE A 37 -20.81 8.76 -2.44
C ILE A 37 -19.77 9.61 -1.68
N MET A 38 -20.14 10.79 -1.20
CA MET A 38 -19.23 11.64 -0.43
C MET A 38 -18.90 11.05 0.94
N GLU A 39 -19.88 10.41 1.59
CA GLU A 39 -19.68 9.69 2.85
C GLU A 39 -18.76 8.47 2.67
N ASP A 40 -19.07 7.62 1.69
CA ASP A 40 -18.26 6.45 1.33
C ASP A 40 -16.81 6.86 0.97
N LEU A 41 -16.64 7.96 0.24
CA LEU A 41 -15.32 8.49 -0.11
C LEU A 41 -14.54 8.93 1.14
N ALA A 42 -15.21 9.55 2.11
CA ALA A 42 -14.58 9.98 3.35
C ALA A 42 -14.11 8.77 4.17
N GLU A 43 -14.93 7.72 4.24
CA GLU A 43 -14.57 6.45 4.91
C GLU A 43 -13.38 5.78 4.21
N VAL A 44 -13.42 5.64 2.88
CA VAL A 44 -12.31 5.08 2.10
C VAL A 44 -11.02 5.87 2.32
N LYS A 45 -11.09 7.21 2.33
CA LYS A 45 -9.93 8.07 2.58
C LYS A 45 -9.34 7.82 3.98
N SER A 46 -10.19 7.65 4.98
CA SER A 46 -9.75 7.31 6.35
C SER A 46 -9.03 5.96 6.37
N GLY A 47 -9.64 4.92 5.79
CA GLY A 47 -9.04 3.58 5.73
C GLY A 47 -7.70 3.56 4.98
N VAL A 48 -7.57 4.32 3.88
CA VAL A 48 -6.30 4.45 3.16
C VAL A 48 -5.22 5.09 4.04
N SER A 49 -5.55 6.12 4.83
CA SER A 49 -4.60 6.76 5.75
C SER A 49 -4.09 5.79 6.82
N GLU A 50 -4.98 4.98 7.40
CA GLU A 50 -4.62 3.97 8.41
C GLU A 50 -3.74 2.86 7.83
N ILE A 51 -4.04 2.41 6.60
CA ILE A 51 -3.22 1.44 5.88
C ILE A 51 -1.83 2.01 5.60
N GLN A 52 -1.74 3.27 5.18
CA GLN A 52 -0.46 3.93 4.92
C GLN A 52 0.38 4.01 6.20
N GLU A 53 -0.22 4.39 7.32
CA GLU A 53 0.48 4.43 8.61
C GLU A 53 0.98 3.03 9.03
N SER A 54 0.14 2.01 8.88
CA SER A 54 0.49 0.63 9.20
C SER A 54 1.61 0.09 8.30
N ALA A 55 1.59 0.41 7.00
CA ALA A 55 2.64 0.04 6.06
C ALA A 55 3.98 0.69 6.42
N LEU A 56 3.98 1.97 6.83
CA LEU A 56 5.17 2.68 7.29
C LEU A 56 5.74 2.05 8.57
N LYS A 57 4.88 1.73 9.55
CA LYS A 57 5.29 1.03 10.78
C LYS A 57 5.88 -0.34 10.47
N ASN A 58 5.25 -1.12 9.59
CA ASN A 58 5.73 -2.44 9.19
C ASN A 58 7.10 -2.36 8.48
N SER A 59 7.26 -1.41 7.55
CA SER A 59 8.54 -1.16 6.86
C SER A 59 9.66 -0.83 7.85
N SER A 60 9.39 0.04 8.83
CA SER A 60 10.35 0.38 9.89
C SER A 60 10.72 -0.82 10.77
N GLY A 61 9.71 -1.64 11.13
CA GLY A 61 9.92 -2.89 11.88
C GLY A 61 10.78 -3.90 11.12
N LEU A 62 10.48 -4.12 9.83
CA LEU A 62 11.27 -4.99 8.95
C LEU A 62 12.71 -4.50 8.82
N LYS A 63 12.92 -3.20 8.67
CA LYS A 63 14.27 -2.61 8.62
C LYS A 63 15.05 -2.95 9.88
N THR A 64 14.41 -2.79 11.04
CA THR A 64 15.03 -3.06 12.35
C THR A 64 15.40 -4.53 12.48
N LEU A 65 14.49 -5.44 12.10
CA LEU A 65 14.73 -6.88 12.13
C LEU A 65 15.86 -7.30 11.18
N HIS A 66 15.85 -6.79 9.94
CA HIS A 66 16.92 -7.06 8.98
C HIS A 66 18.27 -6.54 9.47
N SER A 67 18.31 -5.32 10.02
CA SER A 67 19.51 -4.74 10.62
C SER A 67 20.08 -5.64 11.72
N TYR A 68 19.22 -6.08 12.64
CA TYR A 68 19.62 -6.96 13.75
C TYR A 68 20.16 -8.29 13.23
N ARG A 69 19.47 -8.93 12.28
CA ARG A 69 19.86 -10.23 11.74
C ARG A 69 21.17 -10.16 10.96
N LEU A 70 21.31 -9.17 10.07
CA LEU A 70 22.55 -8.92 9.35
C LEU A 70 23.70 -8.68 10.33
N ALA A 71 23.49 -7.82 11.34
CA ALA A 71 24.51 -7.55 12.35
C ALA A 71 24.95 -8.82 13.09
N HIS A 72 23.99 -9.61 13.55
CA HIS A 72 24.25 -10.84 14.28
C HIS A 72 25.00 -11.87 13.42
N ASP A 73 24.48 -12.17 12.24
CA ASP A 73 24.99 -13.26 11.39
C ASP A 73 26.35 -12.90 10.78
N MET A 74 26.53 -11.65 10.33
CA MET A 74 27.81 -11.20 9.75
C MET A 74 28.90 -11.09 10.82
N LYS A 75 28.59 -10.58 12.02
CA LYS A 75 29.57 -10.54 13.12
C LYS A 75 30.05 -11.93 13.51
N ALA A 76 29.15 -12.92 13.54
CA ALA A 76 29.52 -14.30 13.84
C ALA A 76 30.53 -14.87 12.82
N ASP A 77 30.35 -14.58 11.54
CA ASP A 77 31.25 -15.01 10.47
C ASP A 77 32.58 -14.24 10.49
N ILE A 78 32.53 -12.92 10.73
CA ILE A 78 33.71 -12.07 10.88
C ILE A 78 34.56 -12.55 12.05
N MET A 79 33.96 -12.82 13.21
CA MET A 79 34.66 -13.37 14.37
C MET A 79 35.28 -14.74 14.09
N ARG A 80 34.65 -15.53 13.22
CA ARG A 80 35.18 -16.84 12.78
C ARG A 80 36.29 -16.71 11.73
N GLY A 81 36.36 -15.58 11.03
CA GLY A 81 37.37 -15.27 10.02
C GLY A 81 37.12 -15.93 8.66
N TYR A 82 35.96 -16.55 8.43
CA TYR A 82 35.57 -17.11 7.15
C TYR A 82 34.04 -17.21 7.03
N THR A 83 33.55 -17.38 5.81
CA THR A 83 32.15 -17.67 5.53
C THR A 83 32.03 -18.70 4.40
N THR A 84 30.80 -19.02 3.99
CA THR A 84 30.49 -20.01 2.96
C THR A 84 29.77 -19.30 1.81
N LEU A 85 29.77 -19.90 0.62
CA LEU A 85 29.13 -19.28 -0.55
C LEU A 85 27.63 -19.06 -0.31
N ASP A 86 26.95 -20.06 0.22
CA ASP A 86 25.52 -20.00 0.53
C ASP A 86 25.21 -18.90 1.55
N ARG A 87 26.06 -18.74 2.57
CA ARG A 87 25.92 -17.65 3.54
C ARG A 87 26.14 -16.28 2.91
N LYS A 88 27.15 -16.11 2.05
CA LYS A 88 27.34 -14.84 1.32
C LYS A 88 26.13 -14.49 0.48
N LEU A 89 25.57 -15.44 -0.28
CA LEU A 89 24.38 -15.20 -1.12
C LEU A 89 23.15 -14.86 -0.28
N ALA A 90 22.94 -15.58 0.84
CA ALA A 90 21.84 -15.31 1.75
C ALA A 90 21.95 -13.90 2.38
N MET A 91 23.15 -13.52 2.84
CA MET A 91 23.39 -12.19 3.40
C MET A 91 23.27 -11.09 2.35
N ALA A 92 23.73 -11.31 1.12
CA ALA A 92 23.59 -10.35 0.02
C ALA A 92 22.13 -10.03 -0.28
N LYS A 93 21.27 -11.06 -0.39
CA LYS A 93 19.84 -10.89 -0.62
C LYS A 93 19.15 -10.15 0.54
N LEU A 94 19.51 -10.49 1.77
CA LEU A 94 18.96 -9.84 2.95
C LEU A 94 19.43 -8.37 3.05
N PHE A 95 20.67 -8.10 2.68
CA PHE A 95 21.25 -6.76 2.65
C PHE A 95 20.61 -5.88 1.58
N GLU A 96 20.33 -6.42 0.40
CA GLU A 96 19.57 -5.70 -0.64
C GLU A 96 18.18 -5.29 -0.13
N SER A 97 17.45 -6.21 0.50
CA SER A 97 16.16 -5.92 1.15
C SER A 97 16.29 -4.81 2.20
N TYR A 98 17.33 -4.88 3.04
CA TYR A 98 17.61 -3.86 4.05
C TYR A 98 17.88 -2.48 3.44
N LYS A 99 18.68 -2.39 2.35
CA LYS A 99 18.95 -1.14 1.64
C LYS A 99 17.67 -0.54 1.07
N ASN A 100 16.80 -1.36 0.49
CA ASN A 100 15.51 -0.92 -0.05
C ASN A 100 14.57 -0.35 1.03
N LEU A 101 14.72 -0.75 2.29
CA LEU A 101 13.98 -0.20 3.42
C LEU A 101 14.58 1.10 3.98
N GLY A 102 15.63 1.65 3.37
CA GLY A 102 16.32 2.86 3.84
C GLY A 102 17.33 2.54 4.96
N GLY A 103 18.18 1.53 4.71
CA GLY A 103 19.26 1.11 5.59
C GLY A 103 20.26 2.23 5.96
N ASN A 104 21.06 1.99 6.99
CA ASN A 104 22.07 2.92 7.50
C ASN A 104 23.49 2.48 7.15
N GLY A 105 24.46 3.39 7.34
CA GLY A 105 25.87 3.14 7.02
C GLY A 105 26.58 2.15 7.94
N GLU A 106 26.03 1.82 9.12
CA GLU A 106 26.65 0.87 10.05
C GLU A 106 26.59 -0.56 9.50
N ILE A 107 25.42 -1.00 9.06
CA ILE A 107 25.25 -2.33 8.45
C ILE A 107 25.96 -2.42 7.10
N GLU A 108 26.05 -1.32 6.35
CA GLU A 108 26.80 -1.25 5.10
C GLU A 108 28.30 -1.50 5.32
N SER A 109 28.88 -0.85 6.33
CA SER A 109 30.27 -1.06 6.72
C SER A 109 30.52 -2.50 7.13
N LEU A 110 29.61 -3.07 7.93
CA LEU A 110 29.71 -4.46 8.37
C LEU A 110 29.58 -5.45 7.21
N TYR A 111 28.70 -5.17 6.25
CA TYR A 111 28.53 -6.00 5.05
C TYR A 111 29.78 -5.98 4.17
N HIS A 112 30.47 -4.84 4.07
CA HIS A 112 31.74 -4.74 3.37
C HIS A 112 32.81 -5.65 3.99
N GLU A 113 33.02 -5.56 5.31
CA GLU A 113 33.96 -6.43 6.04
C GLU A 113 33.62 -7.91 5.89
N PHE A 114 32.33 -8.26 6.02
CA PHE A 114 31.84 -9.61 5.80
C PHE A 114 32.10 -10.12 4.37
N SER A 115 31.93 -9.26 3.37
CA SER A 115 32.08 -9.63 1.95
C SER A 115 33.52 -9.98 1.58
N GLU A 116 34.49 -9.46 2.32
CA GLU A 116 35.93 -9.73 2.13
C GLU A 116 36.38 -11.04 2.77
N LEU A 117 35.54 -11.68 3.60
CA LEU A 117 35.92 -12.93 4.27
C LEU A 117 36.24 -14.04 3.25
N PRO A 118 37.27 -14.87 3.52
CA PRO A 118 37.57 -16.02 2.69
C PRO A 118 36.42 -17.01 2.70
N LEU A 119 36.24 -17.68 1.56
CA LEU A 119 35.27 -18.77 1.42
C LEU A 119 35.89 -20.07 1.92
N LYS A 120 35.14 -20.78 2.76
CA LYS A 120 35.40 -22.16 3.11
C LYS A 120 34.21 -23.00 2.65
N GLU A 121 34.48 -24.14 2.03
CA GLU A 121 33.43 -25.11 1.72
C GLU A 121 32.82 -25.61 3.04
N GLU A 122 31.50 -25.74 3.09
CA GLU A 122 30.88 -26.48 4.18
C GLU A 122 31.27 -27.93 3.97
N ASP A 123 32.01 -28.50 4.92
CA ASP A 123 32.26 -29.94 4.96
C ASP A 123 30.87 -30.60 5.07
N HIS A 124 30.32 -31.02 3.94
CA HIS A 124 29.17 -31.90 3.87
C HIS A 124 29.62 -33.27 4.37
N GLU A 125 29.92 -33.39 5.67
CA GLU A 125 29.94 -34.68 6.32
C GLU A 125 28.52 -35.23 6.22
N THR A 126 28.35 -36.13 5.24
CA THR A 126 27.21 -37.02 5.07
C THR A 126 26.81 -37.57 6.44
N LYS A 127 25.67 -37.09 6.95
CA LYS A 127 24.91 -37.75 8.01
C LYS A 127 24.11 -38.90 7.43
#